data_AF-A0A0M3KGR1-F1
#
_entry.id   AF-A0A0M3KGR1-F1
#
_cell.length_a   1.000
_cell.length_b   1.000
_cell.length_c   1.000
_cell.angle_alpha   90.00
_cell.angle_beta   90.00
_cell.angle_gamma   90.00
#
_symmetry.space_group_name_H-M   'P 1'
#
loop_
_entity.id
_entity.type
_entity.pdbx_description
1 polymer ?
#
loop_
_entity_poly.entity_id
_entity_poly.type
_entity_poly.pdbx_seq_one_letter_code
_entity_poly.pdbx_strand_id
1 'polypeptide(L)'
;MLGYADIRSALCELTKECHVLWEENKDMQGRFVNDLAELQSIQLAITQFEHDHRFRNKTFRSDRLAQARASMCEMQRKASQLYETLSERRCSLAQKLNDGVHNVALLQNQLISDRLFDWKNRQKLAQVGVPFENKDQLLDEIQFE
;
A
#
# COMPACT_ATOMS: atom_id res chain seq x y z
N MET A 1 19.03 19.37 12.18
CA MET A 1 19.10 18.00 11.62
C MET A 1 18.33 17.11 12.57
N LEU A 2 17.36 16.33 12.08
CA LEU A 2 16.68 15.32 12.90
C LEU A 2 17.73 14.29 13.36
N GLY A 3 17.64 13.84 14.61
CA GLY A 3 18.54 12.83 15.12
C GLY A 3 18.28 11.47 14.48
N TYR A 4 19.31 10.62 14.41
CA TYR A 4 19.19 9.26 13.89
C TYR A 4 18.00 8.49 14.49
N ALA A 5 17.84 8.58 15.83
CA ALA A 5 16.74 7.95 16.56
C ALA A 5 15.36 8.47 16.12
N ASP A 6 15.26 9.75 15.75
CA ASP A 6 14.02 10.35 15.29
C ASP A 6 13.63 9.80 13.92
N ILE A 7 14.60 9.68 13.00
CA ILE A 7 14.34 9.14 11.65
C ILE A 7 14.01 7.64 11.72
N ARG A 8 14.71 6.88 12.59
CA ARG A 8 14.41 5.46 12.82
C ARG A 8 13.02 5.26 13.40
N SER A 9 12.64 6.04 14.41
CA SER A 9 11.29 5.99 14.98
C SER A 9 10.23 6.36 13.93
N ALA A 10 10.48 7.39 13.12
CA ALA A 10 9.60 7.78 12.03
C ALA A 10 9.45 6.66 10.98
N LEU A 11 10.52 5.95 10.64
CA LEU A 11 10.46 4.78 9.75
C LEU A 11 9.64 3.63 10.34
N CYS A 12 9.79 3.35 11.64
CA CYS A 12 9.00 2.31 12.30
C CYS A 12 7.50 2.63 12.23
N GLU A 13 7.12 3.87 12.52
CA GLU A 13 5.71 4.29 12.44
C GLU A 13 5.20 4.30 10.99
N LEU A 14 5.96 4.86 10.04
CA LEU A 14 5.62 4.82 8.61
C LEU A 14 5.43 3.39 8.10
N THR A 15 6.26 2.45 8.55
CA THR A 15 6.16 1.04 8.15
C THR A 15 4.87 0.41 8.66
N LYS A 16 4.49 0.67 9.92
CA LYS A 16 3.23 0.21 10.49
C LYS A 16 2.04 0.79 9.74
N GLU A 17 2.05 2.10 9.48
CA GLU A 17 0.99 2.78 8.74
C GLU A 17 0.86 2.24 7.31
N CYS A 18 1.98 2.05 6.61
CA CYS A 18 1.99 1.45 5.27
C CYS A 18 1.42 0.04 5.29
N HIS A 19 1.73 -0.76 6.31
CA HIS A 19 1.19 -2.11 6.46
C HIS A 19 -0.33 -2.11 6.66
N VAL A 20 -0.85 -1.22 7.52
CA VAL A 20 -2.29 -1.05 7.72
C VAL A 20 -2.98 -0.66 6.41
N LEU A 21 -2.46 0.37 5.72
CA LEU A 21 -3.01 0.82 4.44
C LEU A 21 -2.94 -0.28 3.37
N TRP A 22 -1.89 -1.10 3.36
CA TRP A 22 -1.77 -2.23 2.46
C TRP A 22 -2.88 -3.25 2.70
N GLU A 23 -3.11 -3.64 3.96
CA GLU A 23 -4.17 -4.58 4.32
C GLU A 23 -5.56 -4.03 3.97
N GLU A 24 -5.82 -2.75 4.25
CA GLU A 24 -7.06 -2.07 3.84
C GLU A 24 -7.25 -2.09 2.31
N ASN A 25 -6.21 -1.73 1.55
CA ASN A 25 -6.25 -1.73 0.08
C ASN A 25 -6.51 -3.13 -0.48
N LYS A 26 -5.88 -4.17 0.09
CA LYS A 26 -6.08 -5.57 -0.30
C LYS A 26 -7.52 -6.00 -0.08
N ASP A 27 -8.11 -5.68 1.08
CA ASP A 27 -9.50 -5.99 1.39
C ASP A 27 -10.49 -5.25 0.47
N MET A 28 -10.30 -3.94 0.28
CA MET A 28 -11.13 -3.14 -0.64
C MET A 28 -11.04 -3.65 -2.08
N GLN A 29 -9.85 -4.04 -2.53
CA GLN A 29 -9.66 -4.64 -3.85
C GLN A 29 -10.41 -5.98 -3.97
N GLY A 30 -10.38 -6.82 -2.94
CA GLY A 30 -11.16 -8.06 -2.91
C GLY A 30 -12.66 -7.80 -3.04
N ARG A 31 -13.19 -6.84 -2.27
CA ARG A 31 -14.59 -6.42 -2.36
C ARG A 31 -14.96 -5.86 -3.73
N PHE A 32 -14.09 -5.04 -4.32
CA PHE A 32 -14.31 -4.46 -5.65
C PHE A 32 -14.37 -5.54 -6.74
N VAL A 33 -13.46 -6.51 -6.71
CA VAL A 33 -13.47 -7.63 -7.65
C VAL A 33 -14.74 -8.47 -7.51
N ASN A 34 -15.23 -8.69 -6.28
CA ASN A 34 -16.48 -9.40 -6.06
C ASN A 34 -17.68 -8.62 -6.63
N ASP A 35 -17.77 -7.31 -6.39
CA ASP A 35 -18.81 -6.44 -6.94
C ASP A 35 -18.80 -6.48 -8.50
N LEU A 36 -17.62 -6.53 -9.13
CA LEU A 36 -17.50 -6.69 -10.59
C LEU A 36 -17.99 -8.06 -11.09
N ALA A 37 -17.69 -9.13 -10.37
CA ALA A 37 -18.17 -10.47 -10.71
C ALA A 37 -19.69 -10.59 -10.60
N GLU A 38 -20.29 -9.92 -9.60
CA GLU A 38 -21.74 -9.85 -9.43
C GLU A 38 -22.39 -9.02 -10.54
N LEU A 39 -21.82 -7.87 -10.91
CA LEU A 39 -22.25 -7.08 -12.07
C LEU A 39 -22.27 -7.91 -13.36
N GLN A 40 -21.21 -8.69 -13.61
CA GLN A 40 -21.15 -9.58 -14.76
C GLN A 40 -22.25 -10.65 -14.70
N SER A 41 -22.54 -11.18 -13.52
CA SER A 41 -23.61 -12.17 -13.32
C SER A 41 -24.99 -11.58 -13.60
N ILE A 42 -25.26 -10.35 -13.15
CA ILE A 42 -26.50 -9.63 -13.44
C ILE A 42 -26.62 -9.34 -14.95
N GLN A 43 -25.54 -8.91 -15.60
CA GLN A 43 -25.51 -8.66 -17.04
C GLN A 43 -25.87 -9.92 -17.83
N LEU A 44 -25.32 -11.08 -17.46
CA LEU A 44 -25.65 -12.36 -18.07
C LEU A 44 -27.13 -12.72 -17.89
N ALA A 45 -27.69 -12.50 -16.70
CA ALA A 45 -29.10 -12.74 -16.43
C ALA A 45 -30.02 -11.84 -17.28
N ILE A 46 -29.65 -10.56 -17.46
CA ILE A 46 -30.37 -9.63 -18.35
C ILE A 46 -30.36 -10.17 -19.78
N THR A 47 -29.20 -10.54 -20.32
CA THR A 47 -29.08 -11.08 -21.68
C THR A 47 -29.91 -12.36 -21.85
N GLN A 48 -29.94 -13.24 -20.85
CA GLN A 48 -30.78 -14.43 -20.85
C GLN A 48 -32.27 -14.08 -20.89
N PHE A 49 -32.74 -13.15 -20.04
CA PHE A 49 -34.14 -12.71 -20.04
C PHE A 49 -34.56 -12.03 -21.35
N GLU A 50 -33.64 -11.33 -22.03
CA GLU A 50 -33.90 -10.71 -23.33
C GLU A 50 -34.08 -11.74 -24.45
N HIS A 51 -33.34 -12.86 -24.40
CA HIS A 51 -33.33 -13.90 -25.45
C HIS A 51 -34.23 -15.10 -25.13
N ASP A 52 -34.71 -15.26 -23.89
CA ASP A 52 -35.54 -16.41 -23.51
C ASP A 52 -37.00 -16.22 -23.97
N HIS A 53 -37.34 -16.91 -25.06
CA HIS A 53 -38.68 -16.95 -25.64
C HIS A 53 -39.72 -17.67 -24.76
N ARG A 54 -39.31 -18.37 -23.68
CA ARG A 54 -40.22 -19.08 -22.78
C ARG A 54 -41.05 -18.16 -21.89
N PHE A 55 -40.63 -16.92 -21.69
CA PHE A 55 -41.42 -15.91 -20.98
C PHE A 55 -42.52 -15.37 -21.90
N ARG A 56 -43.59 -16.17 -22.12
CA ARG A 56 -44.77 -15.75 -22.90
C ARG A 56 -45.49 -14.54 -22.32
N ASN A 57 -45.38 -14.32 -21.01
CA ASN A 57 -45.94 -13.15 -20.35
C ASN A 57 -44.98 -11.96 -20.48
N LYS A 58 -45.26 -11.08 -21.44
CA LYS A 58 -44.48 -9.87 -21.72
C LYS A 58 -44.36 -8.96 -20.50
N THR A 59 -45.41 -8.82 -19.68
CA THR A 59 -45.42 -7.96 -18.50
C THR A 59 -44.45 -8.48 -17.44
N PHE A 60 -44.57 -9.76 -17.07
CA PHE A 60 -43.68 -10.38 -16.09
C PHE A 60 -42.19 -10.33 -16.52
N ARG A 61 -41.91 -10.51 -17.82
CA ARG A 61 -40.55 -10.38 -18.36
C ARG A 61 -40.03 -8.93 -18.26
N SER A 62 -40.89 -7.96 -18.58
CA SER A 62 -40.57 -6.54 -18.48
C SER A 62 -40.23 -6.13 -17.04
N ASP A 63 -41.01 -6.61 -16.08
CA ASP A 63 -40.80 -6.30 -14.65
C ASP A 63 -39.48 -6.92 -14.14
N ARG A 64 -39.18 -8.17 -14.50
CA ARG A 64 -37.92 -8.85 -14.17
C ARG A 64 -36.71 -8.13 -14.77
N LEU A 65 -36.80 -7.69 -16.03
CA LEU A 65 -35.75 -6.93 -16.70
C LEU A 65 -35.55 -5.55 -16.06
N ALA A 66 -36.64 -4.86 -15.72
CA ALA A 66 -36.57 -3.57 -15.03
C ALA A 66 -35.89 -3.72 -13.66
N GLN A 67 -36.26 -4.74 -12.89
CA GLN A 67 -35.63 -5.04 -11.60
C GLN A 67 -34.14 -5.35 -11.75
N ALA A 68 -33.76 -6.24 -12.67
CA ALA A 68 -32.35 -6.60 -12.89
C ALA A 68 -31.50 -5.39 -13.33
N ARG A 69 -32.04 -4.54 -14.21
CA ARG A 69 -31.37 -3.30 -14.64
C ARG A 69 -31.23 -2.29 -13.49
N ALA A 70 -32.25 -2.16 -12.64
CA ALA A 70 -32.16 -1.31 -11.45
C ALA A 70 -31.08 -1.80 -10.47
N SER A 71 -31.04 -3.11 -10.18
CA SER A 71 -29.99 -3.72 -9.36
C SER A 71 -28.60 -3.52 -9.96
N MET A 72 -28.46 -3.67 -11.28
CA MET A 72 -27.19 -3.42 -11.97
C MET A 72 -26.73 -1.96 -11.81
N CYS A 73 -27.62 -0.99 -12.02
CA CYS A 73 -27.30 0.43 -11.83
C CYS A 73 -26.86 0.76 -10.41
N GLU A 74 -27.54 0.20 -9.41
CA GLU A 74 -27.19 0.40 -8.00
C GLU A 74 -25.80 -0.18 -7.68
N MET A 75 -25.55 -1.41 -8.13
CA MET A 75 -24.28 -2.09 -7.91
C MET A 75 -23.13 -1.41 -8.65
N GLN A 76 -23.37 -0.92 -9.86
CA GLN A 76 -22.40 -0.15 -10.61
C GLN A 76 -22.03 1.13 -9.86
N ARG A 77 -23.01 1.85 -9.32
CA ARG A 77 -22.77 3.03 -8.49
C ARG A 77 -21.91 2.70 -7.26
N LYS A 78 -22.23 1.60 -6.56
CA LYS A 78 -21.46 1.14 -5.39
C LYS A 78 -20.02 0.76 -5.76
N ALA A 79 -19.83 0.01 -6.84
CA ALA A 79 -18.53 -0.41 -7.33
C ALA A 79 -17.66 0.80 -7.74
N SER A 80 -18.25 1.81 -8.40
CA SER A 80 -17.55 3.05 -8.74
C SER A 80 -17.08 3.82 -7.50
N GLN A 81 -17.94 3.96 -6.49
CA GLN A 81 -17.57 4.63 -5.22
C GLN A 81 -16.45 3.89 -4.49
N LEU A 82 -16.50 2.55 -4.48
CA LEU A 82 -15.44 1.73 -3.91
C LEU A 82 -14.13 1.89 -4.69
N TYR A 83 -14.20 1.96 -6.03
CA TYR A 83 -13.03 2.19 -6.88
C TYR A 83 -12.37 3.55 -6.63
N GLU A 84 -13.16 4.62 -6.51
CA GLU A 84 -12.65 5.97 -6.17
C GLU A 84 -11.91 5.94 -4.83
N THR A 85 -12.55 5.38 -3.79
CA THR A 85 -11.94 5.24 -2.46
C THR A 85 -10.66 4.41 -2.50
N LEU A 86 -10.67 3.28 -3.23
CA LEU A 86 -9.50 2.42 -3.40
C LEU A 86 -8.36 3.16 -4.11
N SER A 87 -8.67 3.98 -5.11
CA SER A 87 -7.69 4.78 -5.85
C SER A 87 -7.00 5.79 -4.92
N GLU A 88 -7.78 6.54 -4.14
CA GLU A 88 -7.25 7.49 -3.15
C GLU A 88 -6.35 6.81 -2.11
N ARG A 89 -6.77 5.64 -1.62
CA ARG A 89 -6.03 4.86 -0.62
C ARG A 89 -4.73 4.28 -1.18
N ARG A 90 -4.69 3.90 -2.47
CA ARG A 90 -3.46 3.50 -3.17
C ARG A 90 -2.50 4.67 -3.34
N CYS A 91 -3.01 5.84 -3.70
CA CYS A 91 -2.19 7.06 -3.79
C CYS A 91 -1.57 7.42 -2.44
N SER A 92 -2.35 7.34 -1.35
CA SER A 92 -1.85 7.59 0.01
C SER A 92 -0.76 6.59 0.42
N LEU A 93 -0.94 5.30 0.12
CA LEU A 93 0.08 4.27 0.38
C LEU A 93 1.37 4.56 -0.42
N ALA A 94 1.25 4.87 -1.70
CA ALA A 94 2.40 5.19 -2.55
C ALA A 94 3.18 6.42 -2.04
N GLN A 95 2.47 7.45 -1.58
CA GLN A 95 3.09 8.63 -0.96
C GLN A 95 3.87 8.25 0.31
N LYS A 96 3.26 7.50 1.24
CA LYS A 96 3.94 7.09 2.47
C LYS A 96 5.14 6.18 2.23
N LEU A 97 5.06 5.28 1.24
CA LEU A 97 6.20 4.46 0.83
C LEU A 97 7.34 5.34 0.29
N ASN A 98 7.02 6.38 -0.47
CA ASN A 98 8.02 7.33 -0.97
C ASN A 98 8.68 8.11 0.18
N ASP A 99 7.90 8.57 1.16
CA ASP A 99 8.42 9.21 2.38
C ASP A 99 9.33 8.25 3.16
N GLY A 100 8.94 6.97 3.25
CA GLY A 100 9.76 5.91 3.85
C GLY A 100 11.09 5.72 3.12
N VAL A 101 11.08 5.64 1.78
CA VAL A 101 12.31 5.52 0.98
C VAL A 101 13.21 6.74 1.17
N HIS A 102 12.63 7.94 1.24
CA HIS A 102 13.39 9.16 1.52
C HIS A 102 14.08 9.09 2.90
N ASN A 103 13.36 8.69 3.93
CA ASN A 103 13.90 8.54 5.28
C ASN A 103 14.99 7.46 5.37
N VAL A 104 14.81 6.33 4.66
CA VAL A 104 15.85 5.30 4.53
C VAL A 104 17.12 5.87 3.89
N ALA A 105 16.99 6.66 2.82
CA ALA A 105 18.14 7.28 2.17
C ALA A 105 18.88 8.27 3.07
N LEU A 106 18.15 9.04 3.89
CA LEU A 106 18.75 9.93 4.89
C LEU A 106 19.53 9.15 5.95
N LEU A 107 18.92 8.10 6.53
CA LEU A 107 19.56 7.24 7.52
C LEU A 107 20.79 6.53 6.96
N GLN A 108 20.67 5.98 5.75
CA GLN A 108 21.77 5.29 5.09
C GLN A 108 22.96 6.22 4.86
N ASN A 109 22.71 7.46 4.43
CA ASN A 109 23.77 8.44 4.29
C ASN A 109 24.43 8.78 5.62
N GLN A 110 23.66 8.97 6.69
CA GLN A 110 24.21 9.25 8.02
C GLN A 110 25.06 8.08 8.55
N LEU A 111 24.60 6.84 8.37
CA LEU A 111 25.33 5.64 8.80
C LEU A 111 26.62 5.44 8.00
N ILE A 112 26.55 5.55 6.68
CA ILE A 112 27.68 5.22 5.79
C ILE A 112 28.66 6.38 5.68
N SER A 113 28.16 7.57 5.32
CA SER A 113 28.99 8.70 4.94
C SER A 113 29.54 9.47 6.14
N ASP A 114 28.88 9.37 7.30
CA ASP A 114 29.35 10.02 8.53
C ASP A 114 29.93 8.99 9.50
N ARG A 115 29.11 8.12 10.08
CA ARG A 115 29.54 7.26 11.20
C ARG A 115 30.58 6.21 10.78
N LEU A 116 30.30 5.46 9.72
CA LEU A 116 31.21 4.43 9.23
C LEU A 116 32.48 5.06 8.64
N PHE A 117 32.36 6.21 7.99
CA PHE A 117 33.50 6.97 7.49
C PHE A 117 34.43 7.40 8.63
N ASP A 118 33.89 7.98 9.70
CA ASP A 118 34.64 8.38 10.88
C ASP A 118 35.31 7.18 11.56
N TRP A 119 34.59 6.07 11.71
CA TRP A 119 35.15 4.83 12.24
C TRP A 119 36.34 4.35 11.40
N LYS A 120 36.22 4.36 10.06
CA LYS A 120 37.31 4.00 9.14
C LYS A 120 38.49 4.96 9.22
N ASN A 121 38.25 6.25 9.41
CA ASN A 121 39.32 7.23 9.59
C ASN A 121 40.09 6.99 10.89
N ARG A 122 39.40 6.71 11.99
CA ARG A 122 40.05 6.34 13.26
C ARG A 122 40.84 5.04 13.13
N GLN A 123 40.31 4.06 12.41
CA GLN A 123 41.03 2.83 12.08
C GLN A 123 42.32 3.12 11.30
N LYS A 124 42.27 4.01 10.31
CA LYS A 124 43.44 4.42 9.52
C LYS A 124 44.49 5.12 10.39
N LEU A 125 44.07 6.03 11.28
CA LEU A 125 44.99 6.71 12.21
C LEU A 125 45.63 5.73 13.20
N ALA A 126 44.92 4.68 13.59
CA ALA A 126 45.49 3.63 14.44
C ALA A 126 46.67 2.90 13.79
N GLN A 127 46.70 2.80 12.45
CA GLN A 127 47.83 2.20 11.73
C GLN A 127 49.11 3.02 11.84
N VAL A 128 49.03 4.30 12.20
CA VAL A 128 50.18 5.18 12.45
C VAL A 128 50.40 5.49 13.93
N GLY A 129 49.80 4.68 14.82
CA GLY A 129 50.05 4.72 16.26
C GLY A 129 49.13 5.63 17.08
N VAL A 130 48.08 6.21 16.47
CA VAL A 130 47.05 6.95 17.22
C VAL A 130 46.15 5.95 17.96
N PRO A 131 45.95 6.07 19.28
CA PRO A 131 45.05 5.16 20.00
C PRO A 131 43.62 5.19 19.43
N PHE A 132 43.02 4.02 19.24
CA PHE A 132 41.62 3.88 18.82
C PHE A 132 40.85 3.07 19.86
N GLU A 133 40.49 3.77 20.94
CA GLU A 133 39.67 3.22 22.02
C GLU A 133 38.23 2.98 21.56
N ASN A 134 37.57 1.99 22.16
CA ASN A 134 36.18 1.62 21.89
C ASN A 134 35.87 1.23 20.45
N LYS A 135 36.87 0.74 19.69
CA LYS A 135 36.72 0.29 18.29
C LYS A 135 35.52 -0.63 18.10
N ASP A 136 35.43 -1.68 18.91
CA ASP A 136 34.40 -2.71 18.74
C ASP A 136 33.03 -2.19 19.19
N GLN A 137 32.97 -1.45 20.31
CA GLN A 137 31.74 -0.80 20.76
C GLN A 137 31.17 0.16 19.71
N LEU A 138 32.00 1.02 19.11
CA LEU A 138 31.56 1.97 18.08
C LEU A 138 31.09 1.26 16.80
N LEU A 139 31.66 0.09 16.50
CA LEU A 139 31.21 -0.72 15.36
C LEU A 139 29.89 -1.42 15.67
N ASP A 140 29.73 -1.95 16.88
CA ASP A 140 28.49 -2.53 17.37
C ASP A 140 27.36 -1.48 17.34
N GLU A 141 27.62 -0.25 17.77
CA GLU A 141 26.66 0.86 17.69
C GLU A 141 26.21 1.14 16.26
N ILE A 142 27.11 1.08 15.27
CA ILE A 142 26.74 1.24 13.85
C ILE A 142 25.93 0.02 13.34
N GLN A 143 26.18 -1.17 13.88
CA GLN A 143 25.54 -2.42 13.43
C GLN A 143 24.13 -2.64 14.03
N PHE A 144 23.92 -2.27 15.30
CA PHE A 144 22.62 -2.38 15.98
C PHE A 144 21.66 -1.23 15.64
N GLU A 145 22.17 -0.25 14.90
CA GLU A 145 21.42 0.85 14.32
C GLU A 145 20.68 0.42 13.04
#